data_AF-A0A2X2T5F2-F1
#
_entry.id   AF-A0A2X2T5F2-F1
#
_cell.length_a   1.000
_cell.length_b   1.000
_cell.length_c   1.000
_cell.angle_alpha   90.00
_cell.angle_beta   90.00
_cell.angle_gamma   90.00
#
_symmetry.space_group_name_H-M   'P 1'
#
loop_
_entity.id
_entity.type
_entity.pdbx_description
1 polymer ?
#
loop_
_entity_poly.entity_id
_entity_poly.type
_entity_poly.pdbx_seq_one_letter_code
_entity_poly.pdbx_strand_id
1 'polypeptide(L)'
;MGSKVSEHFGSEYKNISTKISEDIRNFHGKRTLSFEQAMTSLNAVMNNPNLKINNGDRDALINVWKAMNANDMANKLGNISKAFKGADIAMKAEKVREKSIKGYETGNWEPLMLEVESWVLGGMASGIALALFSLVMAGPLLSAGVSATVVGLMGIVLAATVGAMIDDETAGRLNDLIKKLFS
;
A
#
# COMPACT_ATOMS: atom_id res chain seq x y z
N MET A 1 0.04 10.82 -6.01
CA MET A 1 -0.93 9.76 -5.67
C MET A 1 -2.16 10.34 -4.99
N GLY A 2 -2.00 11.05 -3.86
CA GLY A 2 -3.09 11.74 -3.17
C GLY A 2 -4.00 12.53 -4.11
N SER A 3 -3.42 13.29 -5.06
CA SER A 3 -4.15 14.02 -6.10
C SER A 3 -5.04 13.11 -6.98
N LYS A 4 -4.46 12.09 -7.63
CA LYS A 4 -5.15 11.19 -8.57
C LYS A 4 -6.30 10.41 -7.92
N VAL A 5 -6.15 9.98 -6.66
CA VAL A 5 -7.22 9.27 -5.94
C VAL A 5 -8.22 10.27 -5.33
N SER A 6 -7.78 11.47 -4.92
CA SER A 6 -8.67 12.52 -4.41
C SER A 6 -9.57 13.14 -5.48
N GLU A 7 -9.22 13.03 -6.76
CA GLU A 7 -10.14 13.37 -7.85
C GLU A 7 -11.42 12.54 -7.80
N HIS A 8 -11.35 11.33 -7.22
CA HIS A 8 -12.49 10.44 -7.07
C HIS A 8 -13.14 10.49 -5.67
N PHE A 9 -12.32 10.60 -4.62
CA PHE A 9 -12.79 10.52 -3.23
C PHE A 9 -12.78 11.85 -2.46
N GLY A 10 -12.46 12.95 -3.13
CA GLY A 10 -12.50 14.29 -2.57
C GLY A 10 -11.38 14.58 -1.57
N SER A 11 -11.58 15.68 -0.82
CA SER A 11 -10.59 16.24 0.10
C SER A 11 -10.24 15.31 1.27
N GLU A 12 -11.13 14.39 1.66
CA GLU A 12 -10.90 13.49 2.79
C GLU A 12 -9.80 12.45 2.49
N TYR A 13 -9.83 11.80 1.32
CA TYR A 13 -8.72 10.92 0.91
C TYR A 13 -7.42 11.72 0.76
N LYS A 14 -7.49 12.94 0.23
CA LYS A 14 -6.33 13.83 0.13
C LYS A 14 -5.71 14.05 1.51
N ASN A 15 -6.52 14.35 2.53
CA ASN A 15 -6.04 14.57 3.90
C ASN A 15 -5.38 13.32 4.49
N ILE A 16 -5.98 12.14 4.32
CA ILE A 16 -5.40 10.86 4.78
C ILE A 16 -4.05 10.62 4.09
N SER A 17 -4.00 10.74 2.76
CA SER A 17 -2.78 10.52 2.00
C SER A 17 -1.66 11.52 2.32
N THR A 18 -2.02 12.77 2.61
CA THR A 18 -1.08 13.81 3.06
C THR A 18 -0.51 13.45 4.42
N LYS A 19 -1.36 13.06 5.38
CA LYS A 19 -0.90 12.65 6.71
C LYS A 19 0.03 11.44 6.64
N ILE A 20 -0.35 10.38 5.92
CA ILE A 20 0.53 9.21 5.70
C ILE A 20 1.88 9.65 5.10
N SER A 21 1.86 10.56 4.12
CA SER A 21 3.09 11.07 3.51
C SER A 21 3.95 11.90 4.48
N GLU A 22 3.33 12.68 5.37
CA GLU A 22 4.01 13.43 6.43
C GLU A 22 4.61 12.49 7.47
N ASP A 23 3.87 11.45 7.87
CA ASP A 23 4.34 10.48 8.85
C ASP A 23 5.48 9.63 8.30
N ILE A 24 5.47 9.25 7.01
CA ILE A 24 6.61 8.62 6.32
C ILE A 24 7.83 9.55 6.32
N ARG A 25 7.65 10.83 5.99
CA ARG A 25 8.76 11.80 5.98
C ARG A 25 9.37 12.00 7.36
N ASN A 26 8.52 11.99 8.39
CA ASN A 26 8.92 12.19 9.77
C ASN A 26 9.26 10.87 10.48
N PHE A 27 9.37 9.76 9.74
CA PHE A 27 9.67 8.42 10.24
C PHE A 27 11.16 8.29 10.63
N HIS A 28 11.63 9.15 11.54
CA HIS A 28 12.98 9.13 12.09
C HIS A 28 12.97 8.41 13.44
N GLY A 29 12.72 7.10 13.42
CA GLY A 29 12.86 6.24 14.62
C GLY A 29 11.65 6.22 15.58
N LYS A 30 10.48 6.73 15.17
CA LYS A 30 9.22 6.37 15.86
C LYS A 30 9.04 4.86 15.74
N ARG A 31 8.67 4.18 16.83
CA ARG A 31 8.38 2.74 16.81
C ARG A 31 7.35 2.49 15.71
N THR A 32 7.71 1.70 14.69
CA THR A 32 6.69 0.99 13.89
C THR A 32 5.77 0.26 14.87
N LEU A 33 4.48 0.21 14.56
CA LEU A 33 3.60 -0.74 15.26
C LEU A 33 4.22 -2.15 15.18
N SER A 34 4.01 -2.97 16.21
CA SER A 34 4.38 -4.37 16.12
C SER A 34 3.64 -5.03 14.95
N PHE A 35 4.15 -6.14 14.43
CA PHE A 35 3.48 -6.87 13.37
C PHE A 35 2.01 -7.18 13.72
N GLU A 36 1.74 -7.62 14.94
CA GLU A 36 0.38 -7.90 15.43
C GLU A 36 -0.51 -6.64 15.45
N GLN A 37 0.03 -5.49 15.87
CA GLN A 37 -0.69 -4.23 15.87
C GLN A 37 -0.98 -3.75 14.44
N ALA A 38 0.00 -3.87 13.54
CA ALA A 38 -0.17 -3.55 12.13
C ALA A 38 -1.24 -4.44 11.48
N MET A 39 -1.21 -5.75 11.75
CA MET A 39 -2.23 -6.68 11.26
C MET A 39 -3.62 -6.37 11.82
N THR A 40 -3.72 -6.00 13.09
CA THR A 40 -4.99 -5.58 13.70
C THR A 40 -5.55 -4.34 13.01
N SER A 41 -4.72 -3.32 12.81
CA SER A 41 -5.08 -2.07 12.12
C SER A 41 -5.51 -2.34 10.67
N LEU A 42 -4.75 -3.15 9.93
CA LEU A 42 -5.05 -3.52 8.56
C LEU A 42 -6.37 -4.29 8.43
N ASN A 43 -6.56 -5.31 9.28
CA ASN A 43 -7.77 -6.13 9.27
C ASN A 43 -9.02 -5.33 9.62
N ALA A 44 -8.89 -4.31 10.48
CA ALA A 44 -10.01 -3.41 10.79
C ALA A 44 -10.52 -2.65 9.56
N VAL A 45 -9.66 -2.38 8.57
CA VAL A 45 -10.05 -1.77 7.29
C VAL A 45 -10.51 -2.81 6.28
N MET A 46 -9.75 -3.89 6.11
CA MET A 46 -10.02 -4.91 5.08
C MET A 46 -11.31 -5.69 5.35
N ASN A 47 -11.70 -5.85 6.61
CA ASN A 47 -12.94 -6.51 7.00
C ASN A 47 -14.12 -5.53 7.18
N ASN A 48 -13.97 -4.27 6.78
CA ASN A 48 -15.07 -3.33 6.82
C ASN A 48 -16.19 -3.79 5.86
N PRO A 49 -17.43 -4.00 6.33
CA PRO A 49 -18.52 -4.53 5.51
C PRO A 49 -18.91 -3.63 4.33
N ASN A 50 -18.55 -2.35 4.38
CA ASN A 50 -18.78 -1.39 3.30
C ASN A 50 -17.67 -1.41 2.24
N LEU A 51 -16.50 -1.98 2.55
CA LEU A 51 -15.41 -2.16 1.57
C LEU A 51 -15.66 -3.41 0.72
N LYS A 52 -16.57 -3.30 -0.24
CA LYS A 52 -16.90 -4.40 -1.15
C LYS A 52 -16.11 -4.31 -2.45
N ILE A 53 -15.31 -5.34 -2.72
CA ILE A 53 -14.64 -5.54 -4.00
C ILE A 53 -15.38 -6.64 -4.74
N ASN A 54 -16.13 -6.28 -5.79
CA ASN A 54 -16.79 -7.26 -6.64
C ASN A 54 -15.77 -8.01 -7.52
N ASN A 55 -16.19 -9.08 -8.20
CA ASN A 55 -15.27 -9.90 -8.99
C ASN A 55 -14.61 -9.13 -10.15
N GLY A 56 -15.35 -8.25 -10.85
CA GLY A 56 -14.80 -7.47 -11.95
C GLY A 56 -13.73 -6.48 -11.51
N ASP A 57 -13.99 -5.77 -10.40
CA ASP A 57 -13.01 -4.87 -9.78
C ASP A 57 -11.80 -5.65 -9.25
N ARG A 58 -12.02 -6.83 -8.63
CA ARG A 58 -10.94 -7.72 -8.17
C ARG A 58 -10.03 -8.12 -9.33
N ASP A 59 -10.60 -8.56 -10.46
CA ASP A 59 -9.84 -8.97 -11.62
C ASP A 59 -9.05 -7.79 -12.21
N ALA A 60 -9.65 -6.60 -12.26
CA ALA A 60 -8.96 -5.38 -12.69
C ALA A 60 -7.77 -5.04 -11.76
N LEU A 61 -7.96 -5.13 -10.45
CA LEU A 61 -6.90 -4.92 -9.44
C LEU A 61 -5.75 -5.90 -9.63
N ILE A 62 -6.06 -7.20 -9.79
CA ILE A 62 -5.06 -8.25 -10.03
C ILE A 62 -4.32 -8.01 -11.35
N ASN A 63 -5.02 -7.64 -12.42
CA ASN A 63 -4.42 -7.40 -13.72
C ASN A 63 -3.47 -6.19 -13.71
N VAL A 64 -3.79 -5.15 -12.93
CA VAL A 64 -2.88 -4.01 -12.70
C VAL A 64 -1.57 -4.48 -12.07
N TRP A 65 -1.62 -5.37 -11.08
CA TRP A 65 -0.43 -5.96 -10.49
C TRP A 65 0.32 -6.87 -11.45
N LYS A 66 -0.37 -7.73 -12.21
CA LYS A 66 0.24 -8.61 -13.22
C LYS A 66 0.99 -7.83 -14.31
N ALA A 67 0.49 -6.64 -14.66
CA ALA A 67 1.13 -5.75 -15.63
C ALA A 67 2.40 -5.06 -15.10
N MET A 68 2.63 -5.05 -13.77
CA MET A 68 3.84 -4.47 -13.21
C MET A 68 5.07 -5.32 -13.56
N ASN A 69 6.08 -4.67 -14.12
CA ASN A 69 7.41 -5.24 -14.32
C ASN A 69 8.33 -4.86 -13.13
N ALA A 70 8.80 -5.86 -12.39
CA ALA A 70 9.60 -5.64 -11.19
C ALA A 70 11.01 -5.09 -11.47
N ASN A 71 11.62 -5.45 -12.61
CA ASN A 71 12.93 -4.89 -13.01
C ASN A 71 12.81 -3.42 -13.38
N ASP A 72 11.79 -3.05 -14.15
CA ASP A 72 11.52 -1.65 -14.49
C ASP A 72 11.19 -0.83 -13.24
N MET A 73 10.45 -1.42 -12.29
CA MET A 73 10.21 -0.80 -10.99
C MET A 73 11.53 -0.54 -10.25
N ALA A 74 12.36 -1.55 -10.08
CA ALA A 74 13.66 -1.42 -9.41
C ALA A 74 14.56 -0.36 -10.06
N ASN A 75 14.62 -0.33 -11.40
CA ASN A 75 15.37 0.67 -12.15
C ASN A 75 14.85 2.10 -11.88
N LYS A 76 13.53 2.29 -11.92
CA LYS A 76 12.91 3.59 -11.59
C LYS A 76 13.20 4.02 -10.15
N LEU A 77 13.10 3.11 -9.19
CA LEU A 77 13.41 3.38 -7.78
C LEU A 77 14.89 3.75 -7.57
N GLY A 78 15.80 3.04 -8.24
CA GLY A 78 17.24 3.33 -8.21
C GLY A 78 17.59 4.70 -8.79
N ASN A 79 16.77 5.23 -9.71
CA ASN A 79 16.90 6.60 -10.23
C ASN A 79 16.37 7.66 -9.24
N ILE A 80 15.44 7.29 -8.35
CA ILE A 80 14.93 8.18 -7.30
C ILE A 80 15.96 8.32 -6.16
N SER A 81 16.55 7.21 -5.71
CA SER A 81 17.52 7.22 -4.62
C SER A 81 18.54 6.10 -4.74
N LYS A 82 19.79 6.40 -4.36
CA LYS A 82 20.86 5.40 -4.27
C LYS A 82 20.54 4.28 -3.28
N ALA A 83 19.69 4.54 -2.29
CA ALA A 83 19.24 3.53 -1.32
C ALA A 83 18.49 2.36 -1.98
N PHE A 84 17.94 2.55 -3.18
CA PHE A 84 17.17 1.54 -3.92
C PHE A 84 17.94 0.97 -5.13
N LYS A 85 19.26 1.12 -5.19
CA LYS A 85 20.10 0.52 -6.24
C LYS A 85 20.57 -0.91 -5.91
N GLY A 86 20.07 -1.50 -4.83
CA GLY A 86 20.41 -2.87 -4.43
C GLY A 86 19.99 -3.90 -5.48
N ALA A 87 20.79 -4.96 -5.64
CA ALA A 87 20.54 -6.03 -6.61
C ALA A 87 19.27 -6.84 -6.31
N ASP A 88 18.79 -6.81 -5.07
CA ASP A 88 17.62 -7.55 -4.60
C ASP A 88 16.31 -6.74 -4.67
N ILE A 89 16.35 -5.46 -5.07
CA ILE A 89 15.18 -4.58 -5.10
C ILE A 89 14.13 -5.09 -6.10
N ALA A 90 14.55 -5.64 -7.25
CA ALA A 90 13.63 -6.25 -8.20
C ALA A 90 12.91 -7.46 -7.59
N MET A 91 13.63 -8.33 -6.87
CA MET A 91 13.03 -9.47 -6.17
C MET A 91 12.05 -9.02 -5.08
N LYS A 92 12.38 -7.97 -4.31
CA LYS A 92 11.47 -7.41 -3.31
C LYS A 92 10.20 -6.84 -3.93
N ALA A 93 10.32 -6.12 -5.04
CA ALA A 93 9.18 -5.60 -5.78
C ALA A 93 8.30 -6.74 -6.35
N GLU A 94 8.93 -7.81 -6.83
CA GLU A 94 8.24 -9.00 -7.31
C GLU A 94 7.45 -9.70 -6.19
N LYS A 95 8.05 -9.87 -5.00
CA LYS A 95 7.33 -10.44 -3.86
C LYS A 95 6.16 -9.58 -3.40
N VAL A 96 6.31 -8.24 -3.42
CA VAL A 96 5.19 -7.33 -3.15
C VAL A 96 4.08 -7.51 -4.19
N ARG A 97 4.42 -7.71 -5.47
CA ARG A 97 3.46 -8.02 -6.55
C ARG A 97 2.67 -9.28 -6.25
N GLU A 98 3.36 -10.41 -6.06
CA GLU A 98 2.78 -11.73 -5.83
C GLU A 98 1.89 -11.74 -4.59
N LYS A 99 2.38 -11.15 -3.49
CA LYS A 99 1.66 -11.13 -2.21
C LYS A 99 0.49 -10.15 -2.21
N SER A 100 0.56 -9.07 -3.00
CA SER A 100 -0.59 -8.20 -3.24
C SER A 100 -1.67 -8.91 -4.05
N ILE A 101 -1.30 -9.65 -5.10
CA ILE A 101 -2.23 -10.49 -5.87
C ILE A 101 -2.93 -11.49 -4.94
N LYS A 102 -2.16 -12.21 -4.10
CA LYS A 102 -2.73 -13.12 -3.09
C LYS A 102 -3.69 -12.42 -2.13
N GLY A 103 -3.38 -11.20 -1.70
CA GLY A 103 -4.26 -10.39 -0.87
C GLY A 103 -5.62 -10.12 -1.53
N TYR A 104 -5.63 -9.77 -2.82
CA TYR A 104 -6.88 -9.59 -3.57
C TYR A 104 -7.64 -10.89 -3.84
N GLU A 105 -6.91 -11.99 -4.13
CA GLU A 105 -7.51 -13.30 -4.43
C GLU A 105 -8.13 -13.94 -3.19
N THR A 106 -7.49 -13.80 -2.02
CA THR A 106 -7.83 -14.58 -0.83
C THR A 106 -8.32 -13.75 0.34
N GLY A 107 -8.15 -12.43 0.30
CA GLY A 107 -8.34 -11.54 1.45
C GLY A 107 -7.22 -11.63 2.49
N ASN A 108 -6.26 -12.55 2.35
CA ASN A 108 -5.16 -12.71 3.29
C ASN A 108 -3.97 -11.80 2.93
N TRP A 109 -3.85 -10.68 3.65
CA TRP A 109 -2.77 -9.70 3.51
C TRP A 109 -1.54 -9.95 4.39
N GLU A 110 -1.61 -10.93 5.30
CA GLU A 110 -0.52 -11.26 6.22
C GLU A 110 0.80 -11.58 5.50
N PRO A 111 0.83 -12.36 4.39
CA PRO A 111 2.08 -12.63 3.68
C PRO A 111 2.77 -11.37 3.16
N LEU A 112 1.98 -10.35 2.77
CA LEU A 112 2.49 -9.06 2.28
C LEU A 112 3.15 -8.29 3.42
N MET A 113 2.49 -8.19 4.56
CA MET A 113 3.00 -7.48 5.74
C MET A 113 4.27 -8.17 6.29
N LEU A 114 4.29 -9.51 6.33
CA LEU A 114 5.47 -10.31 6.72
C LEU A 114 6.64 -10.11 5.77
N GLU A 115 6.40 -9.84 4.48
CA GLU A 115 7.50 -9.54 3.55
C GLU A 115 8.28 -8.31 4.00
N VAL A 116 7.58 -7.24 4.38
CA VAL A 116 8.21 -6.00 4.80
C VAL A 116 8.94 -6.19 6.13
N GLU A 117 8.34 -6.90 7.08
CA GLU A 117 8.99 -7.27 8.34
C GLU A 117 10.27 -8.10 8.09
N SER A 118 10.23 -9.04 7.15
CA SER A 118 11.40 -9.84 6.80
C SER A 118 12.57 -9.00 6.26
N TRP A 119 12.30 -7.88 5.60
CA TRP A 119 13.37 -6.98 5.15
C TRP A 119 14.05 -6.31 6.33
N VAL A 120 13.26 -5.90 7.33
CA VAL A 120 13.78 -5.29 8.56
C VAL A 120 14.61 -6.29 9.36
N LEU A 121 14.09 -7.52 9.54
CA LEU A 121 14.84 -8.61 10.18
C LEU A 121 16.10 -9.00 9.40
N GLY A 122 16.07 -8.84 8.07
CA GLY A 122 17.22 -9.01 7.18
C GLY A 122 18.23 -7.86 7.21
N GLY A 123 18.06 -6.87 8.09
CA GLY A 123 19.00 -5.77 8.30
C GLY A 123 18.69 -4.48 7.53
N MET A 124 17.57 -4.40 6.82
CA MET A 124 17.13 -3.15 6.20
C MET A 124 16.61 -2.18 7.27
N ALA A 125 17.05 -0.92 7.27
CA ALA A 125 16.49 0.07 8.19
C ALA A 125 14.98 0.24 7.95
N SER A 126 14.18 0.28 9.02
CA SER A 126 12.70 0.29 8.94
C SER A 126 12.15 1.41 8.07
N GLY A 127 12.74 2.61 8.14
CA GLY A 127 12.34 3.73 7.28
C GLY A 127 12.60 3.48 5.79
N ILE A 128 13.68 2.78 5.44
CA ILE A 128 13.99 2.38 4.06
C ILE A 128 13.02 1.29 3.61
N ALA A 129 12.74 0.30 4.47
CA ALA A 129 11.77 -0.76 4.17
C ALA A 129 10.37 -0.21 3.91
N LEU A 130 9.90 0.70 4.78
CA LEU A 130 8.60 1.37 4.63
C LEU A 130 8.56 2.23 3.36
N ALA A 131 9.61 3.00 3.08
CA ALA A 131 9.68 3.82 1.88
C ALA A 131 9.68 2.96 0.60
N LEU A 132 10.46 1.87 0.58
CA LEU A 132 10.50 0.92 -0.53
C LEU A 132 9.12 0.30 -0.75
N PHE A 133 8.51 -0.23 0.31
CA PHE A 133 7.18 -0.83 0.25
C PHE A 133 6.14 0.16 -0.30
N SER A 134 6.10 1.37 0.26
CA SER A 134 5.18 2.42 -0.16
C SER A 134 5.34 2.77 -1.64
N LEU A 135 6.57 2.88 -2.13
CA LEU A 135 6.86 3.20 -3.52
C LEU A 135 6.50 2.06 -4.48
N VAL A 136 6.69 0.80 -4.09
CA VAL A 136 6.28 -0.35 -4.91
C VAL A 136 4.76 -0.45 -4.96
N MET A 137 4.07 -0.34 -3.82
CA MET A 137 2.60 -0.35 -3.74
C MET A 137 1.97 0.80 -4.54
N ALA A 138 2.65 1.94 -4.59
CA ALA A 138 2.28 3.10 -5.39
C ALA A 138 2.43 2.91 -6.91
N GLY A 139 3.36 2.04 -7.32
CA GLY A 139 3.75 1.89 -8.71
C GLY A 139 2.61 1.58 -9.67
N PRO A 140 1.81 0.53 -9.43
CA PRO A 140 0.73 0.12 -10.33
C PRO A 140 -0.38 1.19 -10.50
N LEU A 141 -0.62 2.03 -9.49
CA LEU A 141 -1.57 3.16 -9.56
C LEU A 141 -1.20 4.20 -10.63
N LEU A 142 0.09 4.36 -10.90
CA LEU A 142 0.60 5.36 -11.84
C LEU A 142 0.54 4.89 -13.29
N SER A 143 0.49 3.58 -13.53
CA SER A 143 0.51 2.97 -14.88
C SER A 143 -0.87 2.58 -15.43
N ALA A 144 -1.92 2.61 -14.61
CA ALA A 144 -3.19 1.98 -14.95
C ALA A 144 -4.17 2.93 -15.66
N GLY A 145 -4.63 2.54 -16.86
CA GLY A 145 -5.84 3.04 -17.53
C GLY A 145 -7.10 2.32 -17.04
N VAL A 146 -7.27 2.25 -15.71
CA VAL A 146 -8.40 1.56 -15.06
C VAL A 146 -9.48 2.54 -14.63
N SER A 147 -10.66 2.01 -14.28
CA SER A 147 -11.79 2.81 -13.81
C SER A 147 -11.44 3.59 -12.54
N ALA A 148 -12.16 4.70 -12.31
CA ALA A 148 -12.00 5.51 -11.11
C ALA A 148 -12.24 4.69 -9.82
N THR A 149 -13.21 3.77 -9.84
CA THR A 149 -13.49 2.85 -8.73
C THR A 149 -12.28 1.98 -8.39
N VAL A 150 -11.62 1.40 -9.40
CA VAL A 150 -10.41 0.55 -9.20
C VAL A 150 -9.25 1.38 -8.65
N VAL A 151 -9.04 2.60 -9.17
CA VAL A 151 -8.05 3.55 -8.62
C VAL A 151 -8.34 3.84 -7.14
N GLY A 152 -9.61 4.04 -6.82
CA GLY A 152 -10.07 4.28 -5.48
C GLY A 152 -9.78 3.11 -4.53
N LEU A 153 -10.21 1.90 -4.89
CA LEU A 153 -9.99 0.69 -4.11
C LEU A 153 -8.50 0.42 -3.90
N MET A 154 -7.64 0.59 -4.93
CA MET A 154 -6.18 0.52 -4.75
C MET A 154 -5.66 1.58 -3.79
N GLY A 155 -6.18 2.80 -3.87
CA GLY A 155 -5.79 3.89 -2.98
C GLY A 155 -6.12 3.60 -1.51
N ILE A 156 -7.27 2.97 -1.23
CA ILE A 156 -7.65 2.53 0.12
C ILE A 156 -6.72 1.41 0.60
N VAL A 157 -6.46 0.40 -0.24
CA VAL A 157 -5.56 -0.72 0.12
C VAL A 157 -4.14 -0.25 0.39
N LEU A 158 -3.61 0.65 -0.46
CA LEU A 158 -2.31 1.29 -0.26
C LEU A 158 -2.27 2.03 1.08
N ALA A 159 -3.27 2.90 1.34
CA ALA A 159 -3.31 3.67 2.57
C ALA A 159 -3.45 2.78 3.81
N ALA A 160 -4.22 1.70 3.73
CA ALA A 160 -4.40 0.75 4.82
C ALA A 160 -3.11 -0.01 5.12
N THR A 161 -2.46 -0.58 4.09
CA THR A 161 -1.25 -1.39 4.25
C THR A 161 -0.05 -0.56 4.72
N VAL A 162 0.13 0.65 4.18
CA VAL A 162 1.21 1.55 4.59
C VAL A 162 0.91 2.20 5.94
N GLY A 163 -0.32 2.70 6.14
CA GLY A 163 -0.73 3.35 7.37
C GLY A 163 -0.68 2.43 8.58
N ALA A 164 -1.05 1.15 8.40
CA ALA A 164 -0.97 0.14 9.45
C ALA A 164 0.46 -0.08 9.99
N MET A 165 1.50 0.26 9.24
CA MET A 165 2.90 0.16 9.72
C MET A 165 3.37 1.40 10.48
N ILE A 166 2.59 2.48 10.44
CA ILE A 166 2.97 3.82 10.89
C ILE A 166 2.19 4.21 12.14
N ASP A 167 0.86 4.17 12.09
CA ASP A 167 -0.02 4.61 13.16
C ASP A 167 -1.29 3.74 13.28
N ASP A 168 -1.92 3.79 14.45
CA ASP A 168 -3.17 3.10 14.76
C ASP A 168 -4.42 3.92 14.37
N GLU A 169 -4.26 5.23 14.17
CA GLU A 169 -5.34 6.15 13.79
C GLU A 169 -5.81 5.98 12.33
N THR A 170 -4.93 5.52 11.42
CA THR A 170 -5.21 5.45 9.98
C THR A 170 -6.38 4.52 9.68
N ALA A 171 -6.51 3.41 10.40
CA ALA A 171 -7.63 2.49 10.23
C ALA A 171 -8.98 3.15 10.52
N GLY A 172 -9.06 3.95 11.59
CA GLY A 172 -10.27 4.72 11.92
C GLY A 172 -10.64 5.70 10.80
N ARG A 173 -9.67 6.48 10.33
CA ARG A 173 -9.89 7.45 9.24
C ARG A 173 -10.35 6.79 7.95
N LEU A 174 -9.74 5.67 7.59
CA LEU A 174 -10.11 4.92 6.39
C LEU A 174 -11.51 4.32 6.52
N ASN A 175 -11.86 3.78 7.70
CA ASN A 175 -13.19 3.24 7.94
C ASN A 175 -14.30 4.29 7.83
N ASP A 176 -14.05 5.50 8.31
CA ASP A 176 -15.00 6.61 8.17
C ASP A 176 -15.13 7.08 6.72
N LEU A 177 -14.02 7.14 5.98
CA LEU A 177 -14.04 7.42 4.54
C LEU A 177 -14.83 6.35 3.78
N ILE A 178 -14.54 5.07 4.01
CA ILE A 178 -15.23 3.93 3.36
C ILE A 178 -16.73 4.00 3.61
N LYS A 179 -17.16 4.27 4.85
CA LYS A 179 -18.58 4.44 5.17
C LYS A 179 -19.23 5.51 4.30
N LYS A 180 -18.61 6.67 4.14
CA LYS A 180 -19.17 7.77 3.34
C LYS A 180 -19.21 7.47 1.84
N LEU A 181 -18.22 6.73 1.34
CA LEU A 181 -18.09 6.45 -0.10
C LEU A 181 -19.02 5.32 -0.57
N PHE A 182 -19.36 4.39 0.33
CA PHE A 182 -20.05 3.16 -0.02
C PHE A 182 -21.34 2.90 0.78
N SER A 183 -21.82 3.88 1.57
CA SER A 183 -23.17 3.88 2.16
C SER A 183 -24.24 4.33 1.17
#